data_AF-A0A2T2RKY8-F1
#
_entry.id   AF-A0A2T2RKY8-F1
#
_cell.length_a   1.000
_cell.length_b   1.000
_cell.length_c   1.000
_cell.angle_alpha   90.00
_cell.angle_beta   90.00
_cell.angle_gamma   90.00
#
_symmetry.space_group_name_H-M   'P 1'
#
loop_
_entity.id
_entity.type
_entity.pdbx_description
1 polymer ?
#
loop_
_entity_poly.entity_id
_entity_poly.type
_entity_poly.pdbx_seq_one_letter_code
_entity_poly.pdbx_strand_id
1 'polypeptide(L)'
;MPRWTCRGSSGMLRPTRSSSAWTGTSSFTGSPGTGKTTVALRMAELLKGLGFLRKGHLITATREDMVGEYIGHTAPKTKQMIAKALGGVLFIDEAYSLHRAENERDYGQEAIEILLQAMENQREDLVVIFAGYSEPMRRFFGMNTGLASRVAHHIEFPDYTTDELMAIASKMLDEESYELTEEADATFRRYLEHRRAQPNFANARSVRNALERARLRHANRLVRQGGEVSREDLTTLTANEFLKSRVLQETGDEEEDATEGESA
;
A
#
# COMPACT_ATOMS: atom_id res chain seq x y z
N MET A 1 -5.46 54.97 -23.10
CA MET A 1 -6.47 54.84 -22.02
C MET A 1 -7.70 54.12 -22.57
N PRO A 2 -7.96 52.86 -22.19
CA PRO A 2 -9.25 52.23 -22.44
C PRO A 2 -10.14 52.19 -21.19
N ARG A 3 -11.42 52.42 -21.45
CA ARG A 3 -12.55 52.50 -20.52
C ARG A 3 -12.87 51.16 -19.85
N TRP A 4 -13.16 51.19 -18.56
CA TRP A 4 -13.84 50.10 -17.84
C TRP A 4 -15.36 50.21 -18.07
N THR A 5 -15.99 49.14 -18.55
CA THR A 5 -17.44 48.95 -18.44
C THR A 5 -17.70 47.68 -17.66
N CYS A 6 -18.28 47.85 -16.47
CA CYS A 6 -18.73 46.77 -15.61
C CYS A 6 -20.07 46.24 -16.16
N ARG A 7 -20.18 44.94 -16.44
CA ARG A 7 -21.45 44.24 -16.57
C ARG A 7 -21.42 43.02 -15.66
N GLY A 8 -22.34 43.00 -14.71
CA GLY A 8 -22.59 41.86 -13.85
C GLY A 8 -23.31 40.73 -14.59
N SER A 9 -22.93 39.51 -14.26
CA SER A 9 -23.81 38.35 -14.23
C SER A 9 -23.11 37.29 -13.39
N SER A 10 -23.85 36.72 -12.46
CA SER A 10 -23.46 35.66 -11.52
C SER A 10 -22.73 34.51 -12.22
N GLY A 11 -21.43 34.65 -12.38
CA GLY A 11 -20.52 33.62 -12.86
C GLY A 11 -19.76 33.12 -11.65
N MET A 12 -20.07 31.91 -11.21
CA MET A 12 -19.20 31.15 -10.32
C MET A 12 -17.80 31.19 -10.93
N LEU A 13 -16.92 31.99 -10.34
CA LEU A 13 -15.55 32.19 -10.77
C LEU A 13 -14.86 30.83 -10.66
N ARG A 14 -14.87 30.07 -11.75
CA ARG A 14 -13.91 28.97 -11.93
C ARG A 14 -12.54 29.63 -11.89
N PRO A 15 -11.62 29.19 -11.02
CA PRO A 15 -10.27 29.71 -11.05
C PRO A 15 -9.74 29.50 -12.46
N THR A 16 -9.42 30.62 -13.13
CA THR A 16 -8.68 30.59 -14.39
C THR A 16 -7.43 29.78 -14.13
N ARG A 17 -7.28 28.65 -14.82
CA ARG A 17 -6.11 27.76 -14.74
C ARG A 17 -4.85 28.58 -15.03
N SER A 18 -4.29 29.16 -13.98
CA SER A 18 -3.00 29.85 -14.01
C SER A 18 -1.93 28.80 -14.26
N SER A 19 -1.04 29.15 -15.16
CA SER A 19 -0.14 28.30 -15.92
C SER A 19 1.04 27.77 -15.11
N SER A 20 0.77 26.86 -14.19
CA SER A 20 1.72 25.81 -13.83
C SER A 20 0.94 24.50 -13.82
N ALA A 21 0.90 23.81 -14.96
CA ALA A 21 0.43 22.43 -15.00
C ALA A 21 1.21 21.67 -13.93
N TRP A 22 0.52 21.14 -12.91
CA TRP A 22 1.17 20.29 -11.93
C TRP A 22 1.70 19.07 -12.71
N THR A 23 3.01 19.02 -12.93
CA THR A 23 3.68 17.93 -13.65
C THR A 23 3.77 16.72 -12.72
N GLY A 24 2.63 16.10 -12.48
CA GLY A 24 2.34 15.40 -11.25
C GLY A 24 2.75 13.93 -11.13
N THR A 25 3.76 13.49 -11.87
CA THR A 25 4.17 12.08 -11.75
C THR A 25 4.98 11.89 -10.48
N SER A 26 4.62 10.89 -9.68
CA SER A 26 5.29 10.60 -8.42
C SER A 26 5.85 9.17 -8.40
N SER A 27 6.90 8.96 -7.63
CA SER A 27 7.48 7.65 -7.34
C SER A 27 7.41 7.37 -5.86
N PHE A 28 6.75 6.29 -5.47
CA PHE A 28 6.57 5.84 -4.09
C PHE A 28 7.47 4.63 -3.84
N THR A 29 8.53 4.82 -3.06
CA THR A 29 9.50 3.76 -2.77
C THR A 29 9.43 3.32 -1.32
N GLY A 30 9.38 2.01 -1.06
CA GLY A 30 9.44 1.47 0.30
C GLY A 30 8.98 0.02 0.39
N SER A 31 9.17 -0.59 1.55
CA SER A 31 8.80 -1.99 1.80
C SER A 31 7.30 -2.26 1.65
N PRO A 32 6.85 -3.51 1.47
CA PRO A 32 5.44 -3.85 1.42
C PRO A 32 4.74 -3.48 2.73
N GLY A 33 3.48 -3.06 2.63
CA GLY A 33 2.68 -2.74 3.81
C GLY A 33 3.00 -1.39 4.48
N THR A 34 3.78 -0.51 3.85
CA THR A 34 4.05 0.87 4.34
C THR A 34 2.98 1.90 3.94
N GLY A 35 1.82 1.45 3.45
CA GLY A 35 0.69 2.34 3.16
C GLY A 35 0.74 3.08 1.81
N LYS A 36 1.67 2.75 0.90
CA LYS A 36 1.79 3.38 -0.44
C LYS A 36 0.46 3.52 -1.18
N THR A 37 -0.32 2.44 -1.29
CA THR A 37 -1.61 2.43 -1.98
C THR A 37 -2.64 3.31 -1.27
N THR A 38 -2.66 3.31 0.07
CA THR A 38 -3.55 4.15 0.87
C THR A 38 -3.23 5.64 0.68
N VAL A 39 -1.94 6.00 0.67
CA VAL A 39 -1.51 7.37 0.40
C VAL A 39 -1.83 7.78 -1.03
N ALA A 40 -1.66 6.90 -2.01
CA ALA A 40 -2.05 7.16 -3.40
C ALA A 40 -3.55 7.44 -3.54
N LEU A 41 -4.40 6.70 -2.81
CA LEU A 41 -5.84 6.94 -2.78
C LEU A 41 -6.18 8.32 -2.22
N ARG A 42 -5.60 8.68 -1.07
CA ARG A 42 -5.80 10.02 -0.47
C ARG A 42 -5.27 11.14 -1.35
N MET A 43 -4.15 10.91 -2.03
CA MET A 43 -3.59 11.85 -2.99
C MET A 43 -4.54 12.07 -4.18
N ALA A 44 -5.19 11.02 -4.69
CA ALA A 44 -6.20 11.14 -5.75
C ALA A 44 -7.41 11.98 -5.29
N GLU A 45 -7.89 11.78 -4.06
CA GLU A 45 -8.96 12.57 -3.46
C GLU A 45 -8.57 14.04 -3.28
N LEU A 46 -7.36 14.30 -2.79
CA LEU A 46 -6.83 15.67 -2.60
C LEU A 46 -6.69 16.41 -3.94
N LEU A 47 -6.10 15.77 -4.95
CA LEU A 47 -5.91 16.37 -6.28
C LEU A 47 -7.26 16.67 -6.95
N LYS A 48 -8.29 15.87 -6.70
CA LYS A 48 -9.66 16.17 -7.12
C LYS A 48 -10.24 17.36 -6.37
N GLY A 49 -10.09 17.40 -5.04
CA GLY A 49 -10.57 18.50 -4.21
C GLY A 49 -9.96 19.86 -4.60
N LEU A 50 -8.69 19.85 -5.03
CA LEU A 50 -7.98 21.02 -5.54
C LEU A 50 -8.29 21.35 -7.01
N GLY A 51 -9.08 20.53 -7.70
CA GLY A 51 -9.48 20.75 -9.09
C GLY A 51 -8.43 20.39 -10.14
N PHE A 52 -7.37 19.66 -9.77
CA PHE A 52 -6.40 19.12 -10.72
C PHE A 52 -6.93 17.90 -11.47
N LEU A 53 -7.74 17.06 -10.81
CA LEU A 53 -8.35 15.87 -11.40
C LEU A 53 -9.87 16.02 -11.56
N ARG A 54 -10.42 15.44 -12.63
CA ARG A 54 -11.88 15.48 -12.91
C ARG A 54 -12.67 14.53 -12.01
N LYS A 55 -12.19 13.31 -11.81
CA LYS A 55 -12.90 12.22 -11.11
C LYS A 55 -12.24 11.83 -9.79
N GLY A 56 -10.90 11.88 -9.72
CA GLY A 56 -10.13 11.55 -8.52
C GLY A 56 -10.16 10.08 -8.12
N HIS A 57 -10.44 9.18 -9.06
CA HIS A 57 -10.38 7.74 -8.82
C HIS A 57 -8.95 7.21 -8.97
N LEU A 58 -8.65 6.11 -8.29
CA LEU A 58 -7.37 5.42 -8.36
C LEU A 58 -7.56 4.12 -9.15
N ILE A 59 -6.76 3.92 -10.20
CA ILE A 59 -6.65 2.65 -10.92
C ILE A 59 -5.31 2.02 -10.58
N THR A 60 -5.33 0.85 -9.96
CA THR A 60 -4.12 0.05 -9.71
C THR A 60 -3.83 -0.86 -10.90
N ALA A 61 -2.57 -0.92 -11.30
CA ALA A 61 -2.09 -1.76 -12.38
C ALA A 61 -0.80 -2.47 -11.97
N THR A 62 -0.63 -3.70 -12.44
CA THR A 62 0.60 -4.48 -12.33
C THR A 62 1.12 -4.79 -13.73
N ARG A 63 2.28 -5.48 -13.84
CA ARG A 63 2.79 -5.94 -15.14
C ARG A 63 1.77 -6.78 -15.90
N GLU A 64 1.02 -7.65 -15.24
CA GLU A 64 0.08 -8.58 -15.88
C GLU A 64 -1.10 -7.86 -16.56
N ASP A 65 -1.48 -6.71 -15.99
CA ASP A 65 -2.56 -5.86 -16.51
C ASP A 65 -2.12 -5.07 -17.75
N MET A 66 -0.82 -4.76 -17.85
CA MET A 66 -0.28 -3.86 -18.87
C MET A 66 0.40 -4.60 -20.00
N VAL A 67 1.09 -5.70 -19.72
CA VAL A 67 1.90 -6.46 -20.67
C VAL A 67 1.13 -7.69 -21.14
N GLY A 68 1.10 -7.89 -22.46
CA GLY A 68 0.49 -9.07 -23.08
C GLY A 68 1.41 -10.28 -23.05
N GLU A 69 0.82 -11.48 -23.08
CA GLU A 69 1.57 -12.74 -23.23
C GLU A 69 2.07 -12.96 -24.67
N TYR A 70 1.41 -12.32 -25.64
CA TYR A 70 1.67 -12.46 -27.07
C TYR A 70 2.03 -11.13 -27.72
N ILE A 71 2.77 -11.21 -28.84
CA ILE A 71 3.17 -10.06 -29.67
C ILE A 71 1.93 -9.23 -30.04
N GLY A 72 2.01 -7.91 -29.86
CA GLY A 72 0.95 -6.97 -30.23
C GLY A 72 -0.22 -6.88 -29.25
N HIS A 73 -0.24 -7.68 -28.17
CA HIS A 73 -1.26 -7.60 -27.13
C HIS A 73 -0.91 -6.57 -26.03
N THR A 74 0.35 -6.17 -25.89
CA THR A 74 0.79 -5.21 -24.88
C THR A 74 0.25 -3.80 -25.14
N ALA A 75 0.36 -3.30 -26.37
CA ALA A 75 -0.16 -1.99 -26.73
C ALA A 75 -1.65 -1.79 -26.38
N PRO A 76 -2.59 -2.65 -26.80
CA PRO A 76 -4.00 -2.47 -26.47
C PRO A 76 -4.27 -2.59 -24.97
N LYS A 77 -3.63 -3.53 -24.25
CA LYS A 77 -3.76 -3.66 -22.79
C LYS A 77 -3.31 -2.39 -22.06
N THR A 78 -2.11 -1.91 -22.35
CA THR A 78 -1.55 -0.70 -21.73
C THR A 78 -2.43 0.51 -22.02
N LYS A 79 -2.86 0.71 -23.27
CA LYS A 79 -3.77 1.80 -23.64
C LYS A 79 -5.11 1.71 -22.92
N GLN A 80 -5.66 0.51 -22.72
CA GLN A 80 -6.90 0.31 -21.99
C GLN A 80 -6.75 0.70 -20.52
N MET A 81 -5.64 0.33 -19.86
CA MET A 81 -5.38 0.71 -18.48
C MET A 81 -5.20 2.22 -18.32
N ILE A 82 -4.48 2.86 -19.24
CA ILE A 82 -4.35 4.32 -19.28
C ILE A 82 -5.72 4.98 -19.48
N ALA A 83 -6.52 4.50 -20.42
CA ALA A 83 -7.86 5.03 -20.70
C ALA A 83 -8.78 4.96 -19.47
N LYS A 84 -8.72 3.87 -18.69
CA LYS A 84 -9.46 3.73 -17.43
C LYS A 84 -9.00 4.75 -16.38
N ALA A 85 -7.72 5.11 -16.37
CA ALA A 85 -7.15 6.03 -15.39
C ALA A 85 -7.35 7.52 -15.73
N LEU A 86 -7.82 7.86 -16.95
CA LEU A 86 -8.06 9.25 -17.35
C LEU A 86 -9.10 9.94 -16.46
N GLY A 87 -8.77 11.15 -16.03
CA GLY A 87 -9.48 11.93 -15.01
C GLY A 87 -9.11 11.58 -13.57
N GLY A 88 -8.15 10.68 -13.37
CA GLY A 88 -7.75 10.14 -12.08
C GLY A 88 -6.25 9.85 -11.98
N VAL A 89 -5.91 8.85 -11.18
CA VAL A 89 -4.54 8.42 -10.90
C VAL A 89 -4.33 6.98 -11.37
N LEU A 90 -3.27 6.73 -12.14
CA LEU A 90 -2.76 5.41 -12.48
C LEU A 90 -1.65 5.03 -11.51
N PHE A 91 -1.88 4.03 -10.67
CA PHE A 91 -0.91 3.49 -9.72
C PHE A 91 -0.32 2.20 -10.27
N ILE A 92 0.97 2.20 -10.58
CA ILE A 92 1.68 1.04 -11.13
C ILE A 92 2.49 0.42 -10.01
N ASP A 93 2.04 -0.72 -9.48
CA ASP A 93 2.77 -1.44 -8.44
C ASP A 93 3.89 -2.28 -9.04
N GLU A 94 4.99 -2.41 -8.27
CA GLU A 94 6.24 -3.03 -8.69
C GLU A 94 6.66 -2.62 -10.12
N ALA A 95 6.66 -1.32 -10.40
CA ALA A 95 6.82 -0.79 -11.77
C ALA A 95 8.12 -1.24 -12.47
N TYR A 96 9.17 -1.51 -11.70
CA TYR A 96 10.43 -2.08 -12.21
C TYR A 96 10.23 -3.42 -12.93
N SER A 97 9.15 -4.15 -12.64
CA SER A 97 8.82 -5.41 -13.30
C SER A 97 8.47 -5.22 -14.77
N LEU A 98 8.07 -4.02 -15.21
CA LEU A 98 7.77 -3.72 -16.62
C LEU A 98 9.00 -3.82 -17.52
N HIS A 99 10.21 -3.72 -16.98
CA HIS A 99 11.44 -3.83 -17.76
C HIS A 99 12.30 -4.99 -17.24
N ARG A 100 12.43 -6.07 -18.02
CA ARG A 100 13.33 -7.19 -17.74
C ARG A 100 14.40 -7.28 -18.82
N ALA A 101 15.58 -6.73 -18.54
CA ALA A 101 16.71 -6.70 -19.47
C ALA A 101 17.19 -8.09 -19.92
N GLU A 102 16.92 -9.14 -19.13
CA GLU A 102 17.39 -10.51 -19.38
C GLU A 102 16.54 -11.28 -20.42
N ASN A 103 15.39 -10.75 -20.82
CA ASN A 103 14.49 -11.43 -21.78
C ASN A 103 14.41 -10.64 -23.09
N GLU A 104 15.01 -11.17 -24.16
CA GLU A 104 14.92 -10.60 -25.52
C GLU A 104 13.48 -10.58 -26.09
N ARG A 105 12.56 -11.32 -25.48
CA ARG A 105 11.12 -11.34 -25.82
C ARG A 105 10.26 -10.53 -24.85
N ASP A 106 10.84 -9.58 -24.11
CA ASP A 106 10.08 -8.74 -23.19
C ASP A 106 9.33 -7.63 -23.93
N TYR A 107 8.01 -7.77 -24.06
CA TYR A 107 7.13 -6.73 -24.60
C TYR A 107 6.86 -5.58 -23.62
N GLY A 108 7.42 -5.62 -22.41
CA GLY A 108 7.24 -4.57 -21.41
C GLY A 108 7.86 -3.22 -21.81
N GLN A 109 8.87 -3.21 -22.69
CA GLN A 109 9.42 -1.97 -23.24
C GLN A 109 8.36 -1.18 -24.04
N GLU A 110 7.51 -1.87 -24.80
CA GLU A 110 6.40 -1.26 -25.54
C GLU A 110 5.40 -0.57 -24.58
N ALA A 111 5.12 -1.19 -23.42
CA ALA A 111 4.26 -0.59 -22.40
C ALA A 111 4.86 0.71 -21.83
N ILE A 112 6.18 0.74 -21.60
CA ILE A 112 6.90 1.91 -21.09
C ILE A 112 6.86 3.06 -22.11
N GLU A 113 7.07 2.78 -23.39
CA GLU A 113 7.01 3.79 -24.45
C GLU A 113 5.62 4.42 -24.57
N ILE A 114 4.57 3.59 -24.51
CA ILE A 114 3.17 4.06 -24.52
C ILE A 114 2.86 4.89 -23.27
N LEU A 115 3.36 4.47 -22.10
CA LEU A 115 3.21 5.22 -20.86
C LEU A 115 3.87 6.59 -20.95
N LEU A 116 5.11 6.66 -21.43
CA LEU A 116 5.84 7.92 -21.62
C LEU A 116 5.06 8.89 -22.53
N GLN A 117 4.59 8.38 -23.67
CA GLN A 117 3.79 9.18 -24.60
C GLN A 117 2.49 9.67 -23.95
N ALA A 118 1.82 8.84 -23.15
CA ALA A 118 0.60 9.24 -22.45
C ALA A 118 0.86 10.29 -21.36
N MET A 119 1.96 10.17 -20.63
CA MET A 119 2.37 11.14 -19.60
C MET A 119 2.64 12.52 -20.19
N GLU A 120 3.14 12.59 -21.42
CA GLU A 120 3.33 13.86 -22.13
C GLU A 120 2.04 14.43 -22.69
N ASN A 121 1.28 13.61 -23.42
CA ASN A 121 0.10 14.07 -24.15
C ASN A 121 -1.11 14.33 -23.24
N GLN A 122 -1.17 13.67 -22.08
CA GLN A 122 -2.34 13.69 -21.19
C GLN A 122 -2.04 14.27 -19.80
N ARG A 123 -1.00 15.10 -19.68
CA ARG A 123 -0.52 15.70 -18.42
C ARG A 123 -1.59 16.44 -17.59
N GLU A 124 -2.67 16.89 -18.20
CA GLU A 124 -3.75 17.63 -17.52
C GLU A 124 -4.87 16.75 -16.97
N ASP A 125 -4.91 15.46 -17.35
CA ASP A 125 -6.01 14.55 -17.02
C ASP A 125 -5.52 13.19 -16.48
N LEU A 126 -4.21 12.93 -16.50
CA LEU A 126 -3.61 11.69 -16.03
C LEU A 126 -2.46 11.98 -15.07
N VAL A 127 -2.52 11.34 -13.91
CA VAL A 127 -1.46 11.36 -12.91
C VAL A 127 -0.94 9.93 -12.76
N VAL A 128 0.37 9.72 -12.91
CA VAL A 128 0.97 8.39 -12.78
C VAL A 128 1.78 8.33 -11.49
N ILE A 129 1.56 7.27 -10.71
CA ILE A 129 2.33 6.95 -9.51
C ILE A 129 3.01 5.61 -9.72
N PHE A 130 4.34 5.62 -9.76
CA PHE A 130 5.12 4.39 -9.78
C PHE A 130 5.40 3.94 -8.36
N ALA A 131 5.16 2.67 -8.03
CA ALA A 131 5.43 2.12 -6.72
C ALA A 131 6.36 0.90 -6.79
N GLY A 132 7.16 0.71 -5.73
CA GLY A 132 8.02 -0.45 -5.61
C GLY A 132 9.04 -0.34 -4.48
N TYR A 133 9.96 -1.30 -4.43
CA TYR A 133 11.11 -1.25 -3.52
C TYR A 133 12.15 -0.22 -4.00
N SER A 134 12.80 0.47 -3.06
CA SER A 134 13.70 1.59 -3.36
C SER A 134 14.83 1.21 -4.32
N GLU A 135 15.51 0.09 -4.09
CA GLU A 135 16.67 -0.31 -4.91
C GLU A 135 16.30 -0.75 -6.34
N PRO A 136 15.33 -1.68 -6.56
CA PRO A 136 14.82 -1.98 -7.89
C PRO A 136 14.31 -0.76 -8.66
N MET A 137 13.62 0.17 -7.98
CA MET A 137 13.13 1.41 -8.61
C MET A 137 14.26 2.33 -9.05
N ARG A 138 15.33 2.46 -8.27
CA ARG A 138 16.53 3.22 -8.68
C ARG A 138 17.13 2.65 -9.97
N ARG A 139 17.28 1.32 -10.06
CA ARG A 139 17.77 0.66 -11.28
C ARG A 139 16.84 0.89 -12.47
N PHE A 140 15.52 0.75 -12.26
CA PHE A 140 14.51 0.96 -13.28
C PHE A 140 14.56 2.37 -13.90
N PHE A 141 14.70 3.41 -13.06
CA PHE A 141 14.86 4.79 -13.54
C PHE A 141 16.23 5.04 -14.19
N GLY A 142 17.29 4.39 -13.72
CA GLY A 142 18.62 4.46 -14.34
C GLY A 142 18.64 3.89 -15.76
N MET A 143 17.88 2.82 -16.02
CA MET A 143 17.72 2.23 -17.35
C MET A 143 16.80 3.06 -18.25
N ASN A 144 15.83 3.77 -17.68
CA ASN A 144 14.81 4.54 -18.40
C ASN A 144 14.86 6.03 -18.03
N THR A 145 15.89 6.73 -18.52
CA THR A 145 16.12 8.16 -18.25
C THR A 145 14.94 9.06 -18.67
N GLY A 146 14.18 8.64 -19.69
CA GLY A 146 12.94 9.31 -20.10
C GLY A 146 11.86 9.30 -19.00
N LEU A 147 11.73 8.21 -18.26
CA LEU A 147 10.81 8.14 -17.12
C LEU A 147 11.33 8.97 -15.95
N ALA A 148 12.63 8.83 -15.63
CA ALA A 148 13.26 9.54 -14.52
C ALA A 148 13.07 11.07 -14.62
N SER A 149 13.20 11.64 -15.82
CA SER A 149 13.01 13.09 -16.04
C SER A 149 11.57 13.58 -15.91
N ARG A 150 10.57 12.69 -15.99
CA ARG A 150 9.14 13.04 -15.87
C ARG A 150 8.59 12.84 -14.46
N VAL A 151 9.28 12.10 -13.60
CA VAL A 151 8.92 11.94 -12.19
C VAL A 151 9.35 13.21 -11.43
N ALA A 152 8.39 14.00 -10.98
CA ALA A 152 8.64 15.24 -10.25
C ALA A 152 8.86 15.02 -8.76
N HIS A 153 8.22 13.99 -8.19
CA HIS A 153 8.21 13.75 -6.74
C HIS A 153 8.64 12.33 -6.42
N HIS A 154 9.67 12.19 -5.57
CA HIS A 154 10.08 10.91 -5.00
C HIS A 154 9.70 10.91 -3.52
N ILE A 155 8.79 10.02 -3.14
CA ILE A 155 8.33 9.86 -1.76
C ILE A 155 8.84 8.51 -1.26
N GLU A 156 9.66 8.56 -0.20
CA GLU A 156 10.15 7.38 0.49
C GLU A 156 9.24 7.04 1.67
N PHE A 157 8.88 5.76 1.76
CA PHE A 157 8.03 5.20 2.80
C PHE A 157 8.89 4.30 3.68
N PRO A 158 9.38 4.80 4.82
CA PRO A 158 10.14 3.99 5.76
C PRO A 158 9.28 2.88 6.37
N ASP A 159 9.94 1.89 6.95
CA ASP A 159 9.26 0.88 7.75
C ASP A 159 8.70 1.49 9.04
N TYR A 160 7.55 0.99 9.48
CA TYR A 160 6.92 1.46 10.70
C TYR A 160 7.73 1.03 11.93
N THR A 161 7.70 1.91 12.93
CA THR A 161 8.14 1.61 14.30
C THR A 161 7.21 0.59 14.96
N THR A 162 7.66 -0.05 16.04
CA THR A 162 6.81 -0.97 16.81
C THR A 162 5.54 -0.28 17.30
N ASP A 163 5.64 0.97 17.78
CA ASP A 163 4.49 1.74 18.26
C ASP A 163 3.47 2.03 17.14
N GLU A 164 3.94 2.40 15.95
CA GLU A 164 3.06 2.59 14.79
C GLU A 164 2.39 1.27 14.36
N LEU A 165 3.11 0.15 14.43
CA LEU A 165 2.55 -1.17 14.13
C LEU A 165 1.51 -1.60 15.17
N MET A 166 1.71 -1.27 16.45
CA MET A 166 0.72 -1.49 17.51
C MET A 166 -0.53 -0.64 17.27
N ALA A 167 -0.38 0.64 16.90
CA ALA A 167 -1.50 1.50 16.53
C ALA A 167 -2.27 0.97 15.30
N ILE A 168 -1.57 0.46 14.30
CA ILE A 168 -2.18 -0.21 13.14
C ILE A 168 -2.94 -1.46 13.58
N ALA A 169 -2.39 -2.26 14.49
CA ALA A 169 -3.02 -3.47 15.00
C ALA A 169 -4.30 -3.17 15.77
N SER A 170 -4.25 -2.20 16.68
CA SER A 170 -5.43 -1.72 17.42
C SER A 170 -6.54 -1.28 16.45
N LYS A 171 -6.21 -0.48 15.43
CA LYS A 171 -7.21 -0.07 14.43
C LYS A 171 -7.81 -1.26 13.67
N MET A 172 -7.00 -2.26 13.29
CA MET A 172 -7.49 -3.46 12.61
C MET A 172 -8.42 -4.29 13.50
N LEU A 173 -8.12 -4.38 14.80
CA LEU A 173 -8.94 -5.09 15.77
C LEU A 173 -10.26 -4.36 16.03
N ASP A 174 -10.23 -3.03 16.17
CA ASP A 174 -11.43 -2.20 16.32
C ASP A 174 -12.40 -2.37 15.13
N GLU A 175 -11.87 -2.36 13.90
CA GLU A 175 -12.65 -2.58 12.67
C GLU A 175 -13.33 -3.96 12.66
N GLU A 176 -12.76 -4.94 13.35
CA GLU A 176 -13.27 -6.31 13.47
C GLU A 176 -13.99 -6.60 14.80
N SER A 177 -14.14 -5.60 15.67
CA SER A 177 -14.72 -5.74 17.01
C SER A 177 -14.00 -6.77 17.90
N TYR A 178 -12.67 -6.84 17.81
CA TYR A 178 -11.82 -7.60 18.71
C TYR A 178 -11.08 -6.68 19.68
N GLU A 179 -10.77 -7.21 20.86
CA GLU A 179 -9.99 -6.52 21.89
C GLU A 179 -8.83 -7.42 22.33
N LEU A 180 -7.70 -6.81 22.71
CA LEU A 180 -6.59 -7.51 23.34
C LEU A 180 -6.68 -7.35 24.85
N THR A 181 -6.39 -8.40 25.62
CA THR A 181 -6.07 -8.23 27.03
C THR A 181 -4.74 -7.46 27.20
N GLU A 182 -4.51 -6.85 28.35
CA GLU A 182 -3.28 -6.11 28.64
C GLU A 182 -2.02 -6.98 28.44
N GLU A 183 -2.08 -8.25 28.87
CA GLU A 183 -1.03 -9.24 28.63
C GLU A 183 -0.84 -9.58 27.15
N ALA A 184 -1.94 -9.63 26.38
CA ALA A 184 -1.90 -9.89 24.95
C ALA A 184 -1.28 -8.72 24.18
N ASP A 185 -1.56 -7.48 24.58
CA ASP A 185 -0.95 -6.27 24.02
C ASP A 185 0.57 -6.27 24.22
N ALA A 186 1.02 -6.53 25.46
CA ALA A 186 2.44 -6.64 25.79
C ALA A 186 3.14 -7.77 25.02
N THR A 187 2.49 -8.94 24.93
CA THR A 187 3.01 -10.09 24.17
C THR A 187 3.06 -9.80 22.67
N PHE A 188 2.06 -9.11 22.13
CA PHE A 188 2.02 -8.77 20.71
C PHE A 188 3.08 -7.72 20.35
N ARG A 189 3.33 -6.76 21.23
CA ARG A 189 4.46 -5.82 21.11
C ARG A 189 5.80 -6.56 21.00
N ARG A 190 6.07 -7.49 21.93
CA ARG A 190 7.28 -8.34 21.88
C ARG A 190 7.35 -9.15 20.59
N TYR A 191 6.23 -9.72 20.16
CA TYR A 191 6.14 -10.44 18.88
C TYR A 191 6.56 -9.56 17.70
N LEU A 192 6.09 -8.30 17.65
CA LEU A 192 6.43 -7.38 16.57
C LEU A 192 7.90 -6.97 16.58
N GLU A 193 8.48 -6.74 17.75
CA GLU A 193 9.92 -6.41 17.89
C GLU A 193 10.80 -7.51 17.27
N HIS A 194 10.52 -8.77 17.60
CA HIS A 194 11.23 -9.90 17.02
C HIS A 194 10.91 -10.07 15.52
N ARG A 195 9.64 -9.91 15.13
CA ARG A 195 9.22 -10.11 13.74
C ARG A 195 9.82 -9.08 12.78
N ARG A 196 10.09 -7.85 13.25
CA ARG A 196 10.76 -6.79 12.46
C ARG A 196 12.20 -7.14 12.12
N ALA A 197 12.89 -7.89 12.98
CA ALA A 197 14.27 -8.32 12.75
C ALA A 197 14.38 -9.54 11.80
N GLN A 198 13.27 -10.22 11.51
CA GLN A 198 13.23 -11.40 10.64
C GLN A 198 13.17 -11.03 9.15
N PRO A 199 13.67 -11.90 8.25
CA PRO A 199 13.56 -11.68 6.81
C PRO A 199 12.09 -11.63 6.34
N ASN A 200 11.87 -10.94 5.22
CA ASN A 200 10.55 -10.78 4.59
C ASN A 200 9.51 -10.11 5.51
N PHE A 201 9.94 -9.20 6.37
CA PHE A 201 9.03 -8.34 7.11
C PHE A 201 8.27 -7.41 6.15
N ALA A 202 6.94 -7.33 6.32
CA ALA A 202 6.03 -6.64 5.41
C ALA A 202 5.10 -5.67 6.16
N ASN A 203 5.59 -5.03 7.22
CA ASN A 203 4.89 -3.98 7.97
C ASN A 203 3.44 -4.36 8.33
N ALA A 204 2.46 -3.52 7.95
CA ALA A 204 1.04 -3.74 8.23
C ALA A 204 0.51 -5.07 7.67
N ARG A 205 1.09 -5.62 6.59
CA ARG A 205 0.73 -6.95 6.08
C ARG A 205 1.19 -8.05 7.04
N SER A 206 2.35 -7.90 7.68
CA SER A 206 2.80 -8.83 8.72
C SER A 206 1.93 -8.75 9.96
N VAL A 207 1.50 -7.55 10.36
CA VAL A 207 0.53 -7.34 11.45
C VAL A 207 -0.78 -8.06 11.15
N ARG A 208 -1.40 -7.80 9.98
CA ARG A 208 -2.64 -8.47 9.54
C ARG A 208 -2.50 -10.00 9.60
N ASN A 209 -1.45 -10.55 9.00
CA ASN A 209 -1.22 -12.00 9.00
C ASN A 209 -1.02 -12.56 10.42
N ALA A 210 -0.44 -11.79 11.33
CA ALA A 210 -0.26 -12.21 12.72
C ALA A 210 -1.61 -12.23 13.47
N LEU A 211 -2.43 -11.20 13.30
CA LEU A 211 -3.78 -11.12 13.87
C LEU A 211 -4.70 -12.21 13.32
N GLU A 212 -4.68 -12.47 12.00
CA GLU A 212 -5.45 -13.57 11.39
C GLU A 212 -5.08 -14.93 11.98
N ARG A 213 -3.79 -15.19 12.20
CA ARG A 213 -3.31 -16.42 12.86
C ARG A 213 -3.70 -16.48 14.33
N ALA A 214 -3.69 -15.35 15.04
CA ALA A 214 -4.13 -15.27 16.42
C ALA A 214 -5.64 -15.58 16.51
N ARG A 215 -6.46 -15.00 15.63
CA ARG A 215 -7.90 -15.28 15.52
C ARG A 215 -8.19 -16.74 15.21
N LEU A 216 -7.41 -17.35 14.32
CA LEU A 216 -7.56 -18.79 14.04
C LEU A 216 -7.23 -19.65 15.27
N ARG A 217 -6.19 -19.29 16.04
CA ARG A 217 -5.86 -19.97 17.31
C ARG A 217 -6.96 -19.78 18.35
N HIS A 218 -7.49 -18.56 18.44
CA HIS A 218 -8.59 -18.21 19.31
C HIS A 218 -9.85 -19.05 19.03
N ALA A 219 -10.28 -19.10 17.77
CA ALA A 219 -11.43 -19.91 17.36
C ALA A 219 -11.25 -21.39 17.71
N ASN A 220 -10.07 -21.95 17.44
CA ASN A 220 -9.77 -23.35 17.80
C ASN A 220 -9.75 -23.58 19.32
N ARG A 221 -9.31 -22.61 20.11
CA ARG A 221 -9.34 -22.68 21.58
C ARG A 221 -10.77 -22.76 22.09
N LEU A 222 -11.64 -21.85 21.64
CA LEU A 222 -13.05 -21.82 22.07
C LEU A 222 -13.78 -23.12 21.70
N VAL A 223 -13.55 -23.62 20.48
CA VAL A 223 -14.13 -24.91 20.03
C VAL A 223 -13.66 -26.08 20.91
N ARG A 224 -12.40 -26.08 21.33
CA ARG A 224 -11.84 -27.14 22.20
C ARG A 224 -12.31 -27.03 23.65
N GLN A 225 -12.51 -25.82 24.15
CA GLN A 225 -13.02 -25.59 25.50
C GLN A 225 -14.45 -26.14 25.64
N GLY A 226 -15.28 -25.94 24.62
CA GLY A 226 -16.68 -26.37 24.64
C GLY A 226 -17.52 -25.63 25.69
N GLY A 227 -18.82 -25.87 25.70
CA GLY A 227 -19.75 -25.22 26.64
C GLY A 227 -20.32 -23.88 26.13
N GLU A 228 -20.95 -23.14 27.04
CA GLU A 228 -21.48 -21.81 26.75
C GLU A 228 -20.33 -20.79 26.66
N VAL A 229 -20.35 -19.98 25.60
CA VAL A 229 -19.33 -18.98 25.32
C VAL A 229 -20.01 -17.61 25.33
N SER A 230 -19.49 -16.68 26.12
CA SER A 230 -20.04 -15.33 26.20
C SER A 230 -19.62 -14.48 24.98
N ARG A 231 -20.25 -13.33 24.80
CA ARG A 231 -19.84 -12.38 23.75
C ARG A 231 -18.39 -11.90 23.98
N GLU A 232 -18.03 -11.65 25.23
CA GLU A 232 -16.68 -11.22 25.63
C GLU A 232 -15.65 -12.28 25.25
N ASP A 233 -15.93 -13.56 25.49
CA ASP A 233 -15.06 -14.66 25.10
C ASP A 233 -14.87 -14.76 23.57
N LEU A 234 -15.85 -14.33 22.77
CA LEU A 234 -15.75 -14.35 21.30
C LEU A 234 -14.90 -13.22 20.74
N THR A 235 -14.80 -12.11 21.48
CA THR A 235 -14.14 -10.85 21.03
C THR A 235 -12.78 -10.60 21.67
N THR A 236 -12.42 -11.30 22.75
CA THR A 236 -11.20 -11.03 23.50
C THR A 236 -10.07 -12.01 23.16
N LEU A 237 -8.98 -11.49 22.57
CA LEU A 237 -7.74 -12.24 22.34
C LEU A 237 -6.81 -12.13 23.55
N THR A 238 -6.18 -13.24 23.92
CA THR A 238 -5.29 -13.32 25.08
C THR A 238 -3.83 -13.57 24.64
N ALA A 239 -2.88 -13.51 25.57
CA ALA A 239 -1.46 -13.76 25.29
C ALA A 239 -1.20 -15.13 24.65
N ASN A 240 -1.98 -16.15 25.02
CA ASN A 240 -1.87 -17.52 24.51
C ASN A 240 -1.98 -17.61 22.97
N GLU A 241 -2.74 -16.71 22.35
CA GLU A 241 -2.89 -16.67 20.90
C GLU A 241 -1.61 -16.20 20.20
N PHE A 242 -0.72 -15.50 20.88
CA PHE A 242 0.52 -14.97 20.33
C PHE A 242 1.74 -15.81 20.72
N LEU A 243 1.83 -16.27 21.98
CA LEU A 243 2.93 -17.10 22.50
C LEU A 243 3.17 -18.37 21.68
N LYS A 244 2.10 -19.01 21.18
CA LYS A 244 2.17 -20.21 20.31
C LYS A 244 2.78 -19.94 18.92
N SER A 245 3.27 -18.73 18.67
CA SER A 245 3.85 -18.35 17.40
C SER A 245 5.31 -18.75 17.36
N ARG A 246 5.75 -19.38 16.27
CA ARG A 246 7.15 -19.77 16.06
C ARG A 246 8.15 -18.62 16.26
N VAL A 247 7.73 -17.39 15.97
CA VAL A 247 8.55 -16.19 16.17
C VAL A 247 9.00 -16.02 17.64
N LEU A 248 8.13 -16.32 18.59
CA LEU A 248 8.45 -16.24 20.02
C LEU A 248 9.06 -17.55 20.55
N GLN A 249 8.71 -18.69 19.96
CA GLN A 249 9.31 -19.99 20.32
C GLN A 249 10.79 -20.09 19.89
N GLU A 250 11.16 -19.49 18.75
CA GLU A 250 12.55 -19.48 18.26
C GLU A 250 13.47 -18.54 19.06
N THR A 251 12.91 -17.66 19.89
CA THR A 251 13.65 -16.66 20.67
C THR A 251 13.90 -17.08 22.13
N GLY A 252 13.48 -18.30 22.50
CA GLY A 252 13.80 -18.91 23.80
C GLY A 252 12.94 -18.41 24.96
N ASP A 253 11.82 -17.74 24.67
CA ASP A 253 10.81 -17.39 25.68
C ASP A 253 9.86 -18.58 25.89
N GLU A 254 10.41 -19.73 26.29
CA GLU A 254 9.64 -20.69 27.06
C GLU A 254 9.54 -20.08 28.45
N GLU A 255 8.40 -19.45 28.76
CA GLU A 255 8.04 -19.20 30.16
C GLU A 255 8.17 -20.53 30.90
N GLU A 256 9.03 -20.53 31.93
CA GLU A 256 9.08 -21.56 32.96
C GLU A 256 7.67 -21.84 33.43
N ASP A 257 7.10 -22.95 32.95
CA ASP A 257 5.83 -23.46 33.42
C ASP A 257 6.05 -23.83 34.90
N ALA A 258 5.53 -22.98 35.76
CA ALA A 258 5.50 -23.19 37.19
C ALA A 258 4.67 -24.44 37.49
N THR A 259 5.32 -25.57 37.64
CA THR A 259 4.83 -26.68 38.45
C THR A 259 5.79 -26.92 39.61
N GLU A 260 5.74 -26.02 40.59
CA GLU A 260 5.89 -26.44 41.98
C GLU A 260 4.64 -27.23 42.38
N GLY A 261 4.84 -28.44 42.91
CA GLY A 261 3.89 -29.11 43.78
C GLY A 261 3.16 -30.31 43.18
N GLU A 262 3.77 -31.50 43.26
CA GLU A 262 3.23 -32.48 44.20
C GLU A 262 4.32 -33.45 44.66
N SER A 263 4.61 -33.37 45.95
CA SER A 263 5.35 -34.36 46.71
C SER A 263 4.33 -35.19 47.47
N ALA A 264 4.22 -36.48 47.13
CA ALA A 264 3.81 -37.59 47.99
C ALA A 264 4.06 -38.92 47.27
#